data_AF-A0A844EHY0-F1
#
_entry.id   AF-A0A844EHY0-F1
#
_cell.length_a   1.000
_cell.length_b   1.000
_cell.length_c   1.000
_cell.angle_alpha   90.00
_cell.angle_beta   90.00
_cell.angle_gamma   90.00
#
_symmetry.space_group_name_H-M   'P 1'
#
loop_
_entity.id
_entity.type
_entity.pdbx_description
1 polymer ?
#
loop_
_entity_poly.entity_id
_entity_poly.type
_entity_poly.pdbx_seq_one_letter_code
_entity_poly.pdbx_strand_id
1 'polypeptide(L)'
;MADNIKTQEQHHLDHVIDEIHVSQKDLEKKIKATKRDVKDINRNFNNDVRLKTETYSGMMETAMSIRQQQQMLSERENRQEHAARELGTLNKLEKNPYFARIDFREGDEKRDETIYIGMASFTDQPDHYLIYDWRA
;
A
#
# COMPACT_ATOMS: atom_id res chain seq x y z
N MET A 1 -17.58 6.03 -34.88
CA MET A 1 -17.13 4.77 -34.26
C MET A 1 -15.85 4.98 -33.46
N ALA A 2 -14.78 5.56 -34.03
CA ALA A 2 -13.55 5.86 -33.30
C ALA A 2 -13.71 6.83 -32.11
N ASP A 3 -14.54 7.87 -32.23
CA ASP A 3 -14.79 8.81 -31.12
C ASP A 3 -15.44 8.15 -29.91
N ASN A 4 -16.30 7.14 -30.12
CA ASN A 4 -16.98 6.45 -29.02
C ASN A 4 -15.99 5.62 -28.19
N ILE A 5 -15.05 4.93 -28.85
CA ILE A 5 -13.99 4.16 -28.19
C ILE A 5 -13.10 5.10 -27.39
N LYS A 6 -12.67 6.22 -27.98
CA LYS A 6 -11.85 7.21 -27.28
C LYS A 6 -12.52 7.77 -26.03
N THR A 7 -13.83 8.07 -26.10
CA THR A 7 -14.59 8.54 -24.94
C THR A 7 -14.73 7.46 -23.86
N GLN A 8 -14.96 6.20 -24.25
CA GLN A 8 -15.03 5.08 -23.30
C GLN A 8 -13.70 4.86 -22.59
N GLU A 9 -12.58 4.86 -23.33
CA GLU A 9 -11.25 4.73 -22.75
C GLU A 9 -10.89 5.91 -21.85
N GLN A 10 -11.30 7.13 -22.20
CA GLN A 10 -11.10 8.29 -21.33
C GLN A 10 -11.86 8.14 -20.02
N HIS A 11 -13.13 7.71 -20.08
CA HIS A 11 -13.92 7.47 -18.87
C HIS A 11 -13.33 6.36 -18.00
N HIS A 12 -12.80 5.30 -18.62
CA HIS A 12 -12.10 4.25 -17.88
C HIS A 12 -10.83 4.79 -17.21
N LEU A 13 -10.02 5.57 -17.95
CA LEU A 13 -8.82 6.21 -17.42
C LEU A 13 -9.14 7.12 -16.22
N ASP A 14 -10.16 7.97 -16.35
CA ASP A 14 -10.58 8.89 -15.30
C ASP A 14 -11.00 8.12 -14.04
N HIS A 15 -11.77 7.03 -14.20
CA HIS A 15 -12.15 6.15 -13.10
C HIS A 15 -10.94 5.50 -12.42
N VAL A 16 -9.99 4.99 -13.19
CA VAL A 16 -8.76 4.38 -12.65
C VAL A 16 -7.94 5.40 -11.87
N ILE A 17 -7.82 6.63 -12.37
CA ILE A 17 -7.11 7.71 -11.66
C ILE A 17 -7.82 8.06 -10.35
N ASP A 18 -9.15 8.14 -10.35
CA ASP A 18 -9.92 8.41 -9.14
C ASP A 18 -9.71 7.32 -8.07
N GLU A 19 -9.73 6.04 -8.46
CA GLU A 19 -9.44 4.93 -7.55
C GLU A 19 -8.00 4.97 -7.02
N ILE A 20 -7.02 5.33 -7.85
CA ILE A 20 -5.63 5.53 -7.42
C ILE A 20 -5.55 6.65 -6.37
N HIS A 21 -6.24 7.77 -6.58
CA HIS A 21 -6.28 8.89 -5.64
C HIS A 21 -6.90 8.50 -4.29
N VAL A 22 -7.98 7.73 -4.31
CA VAL A 22 -8.60 7.19 -3.09
C VAL A 22 -7.61 6.30 -2.34
N SER A 23 -6.95 5.38 -3.03
CA SER A 23 -5.95 4.48 -2.45
C SER A 23 -4.74 5.22 -1.88
N GLN A 24 -4.19 6.21 -2.60
CA GLN A 24 -3.11 7.08 -2.12
C GLN A 24 -3.51 7.79 -0.82
N LYS A 25 -4.68 8.41 -0.79
CA LYS A 25 -5.16 9.17 0.38
C LYS A 25 -5.31 8.27 1.60
N ASP A 26 -5.81 7.05 1.43
CA ASP A 26 -5.97 6.11 2.54
C ASP A 26 -4.64 5.55 3.02
N LEU A 27 -3.70 5.28 2.11
CA LEU A 27 -2.35 4.87 2.45
C LEU A 27 -1.61 5.98 3.20
N GLU A 28 -1.72 7.23 2.76
CA GLU A 28 -1.15 8.39 3.47
C GLU A 28 -1.72 8.55 4.88
N LYS A 29 -3.03 8.38 5.07
CA LYS A 29 -3.65 8.42 6.41
C LYS A 29 -3.09 7.31 7.29
N LYS A 30 -2.98 6.07 6.77
CA LYS A 30 -2.42 4.93 7.50
C LYS A 30 -0.97 5.18 7.92
N ILE A 31 -0.15 5.74 7.03
CA ILE A 31 1.24 6.13 7.33
C ILE A 31 1.27 7.20 8.43
N LYS A 32 0.44 8.24 8.35
CA LYS A 32 0.35 9.32 9.35
C LYS A 32 -0.14 8.81 10.72
N ALA A 33 -1.11 7.89 10.75
CA ALA A 33 -1.57 7.26 11.98
C ALA A 33 -0.46 6.44 12.64
N THR A 34 0.18 5.55 11.89
CA THR A 34 1.27 4.70 12.38
C THR A 34 2.43 5.51 12.95
N LYS A 35 2.82 6.63 12.31
CA LYS A 35 3.87 7.52 12.83
C LYS A 35 3.53 8.15 14.17
N ARG A 36 2.26 8.49 14.42
CA ARG A 36 1.82 9.01 15.73
C ARG A 36 1.90 7.92 16.79
N ASP A 37 1.38 6.74 16.50
CA ASP A 37 1.40 5.60 17.43
C ASP A 37 2.82 5.22 17.86
N VAL A 38 3.79 5.21 16.93
CA VAL A 38 5.20 4.95 17.25
C VAL A 38 5.77 5.99 18.22
N LYS A 39 5.44 7.27 18.01
CA LYS A 39 5.92 8.35 18.88
C LYS A 39 5.37 8.23 20.30
N ASP A 40 4.09 7.89 20.43
CA ASP A 40 3.42 7.75 21.73
C ASP A 40 3.91 6.52 22.49
N ILE A 41 4.09 5.38 21.81
CA ILE A 41 4.67 4.17 22.41
C ILE A 41 6.09 4.42 22.92
N ASN A 42 6.93 5.08 22.10
CA ASN A 42 8.31 5.35 22.50
C ASN A 42 8.38 6.29 23.72
N ARG A 43 7.45 7.26 23.82
CA ARG A 43 7.34 8.13 24.99
C ARG A 43 6.98 7.36 26.27
N ASN A 44 6.00 6.47 26.19
CA ASN A 44 5.54 5.67 27.33
C ASN A 44 6.62 4.70 27.80
N PHE A 45 7.27 3.99 26.87
CA PHE A 45 8.35 3.06 27.20
C PHE A 45 9.53 3.73 27.92
N ASN A 46 9.95 4.90 27.44
CA ASN A 46 11.05 5.63 28.07
C ASN A 46 10.74 6.02 29.52
N ASN A 47 9.46 6.19 29.88
CA ASN A 47 9.04 6.43 31.25
C ASN A 47 9.09 5.14 32.09
N ASP A 48 8.57 4.05 31.54
CA ASP A 48 8.48 2.75 32.23
C ASP A 48 9.85 2.10 32.47
N VAL A 49 10.78 2.19 31.51
CA VAL A 49 12.14 1.64 31.64
C VAL A 49 12.92 2.34 32.75
N ARG A 50 12.78 3.68 32.87
CA ARG A 50 13.45 4.44 33.93
C ARG A 50 13.01 4.00 35.33
N LEU A 51 11.76 3.57 35.48
CA LEU A 51 11.21 3.15 36.77
C LEU A 51 11.71 1.76 37.22
N LYS A 52 12.00 0.86 36.26
CA LYS A 52 12.29 -0.56 36.55
C LYS A 52 13.78 -0.89 36.74
N THR A 53 14.69 0.04 36.46
CA THR A 53 16.15 -0.19 36.57
C THR A 53 16.71 -0.11 38.00
N GLU A 54 15.88 0.14 39.01
CA GLU A 54 16.33 0.33 40.41
C GLU A 54 16.69 -0.97 41.15
N THR A 55 16.30 -2.14 40.64
CA THR A 55 16.59 -3.45 41.26
C THR A 55 17.21 -4.42 40.25
N TYR A 56 18.03 -5.37 40.72
CA TYR A 56 18.68 -6.37 39.86
C TYR A 56 17.68 -7.25 39.09
N SER A 57 16.58 -7.65 39.74
CA SER A 57 15.47 -8.35 39.08
C SER A 57 14.82 -7.47 38.00
N GLY A 58 14.59 -6.20 38.31
CA GLY A 58 14.04 -5.22 37.38
C GLY A 58 14.93 -4.97 36.15
N MET A 59 16.26 -5.07 36.29
CA MET A 59 17.19 -4.97 35.15
C MET A 59 17.04 -6.12 34.15
N MET A 60 16.84 -7.36 34.61
CA MET A 60 16.65 -8.51 33.72
C MET A 60 15.30 -8.45 33.00
N GLU A 61 14.22 -8.08 33.70
CA GLU A 61 12.90 -7.83 33.09
C GLU A 61 12.96 -6.68 32.07
N THR A 62 13.71 -5.62 32.40
CA THR A 62 13.94 -4.49 31.49
C THR A 62 14.68 -4.92 30.23
N ALA A 63 15.72 -5.75 30.35
CA ALA A 63 16.47 -6.25 29.19
C ALA A 63 15.61 -7.10 28.24
N MET A 64 14.74 -7.96 28.78
CA MET A 64 13.78 -8.73 27.96
C MET A 64 12.74 -7.81 27.29
N SER A 65 12.20 -6.85 28.05
CA SER A 65 11.23 -5.87 27.55
C SER A 65 11.80 -5.00 26.42
N ILE A 66 13.06 -4.57 26.54
CA ILE A 66 13.78 -3.81 25.50
C ILE A 66 13.88 -4.64 24.21
N ARG A 67 14.27 -5.91 24.30
CA ARG A 67 14.38 -6.77 23.10
C ARG A 67 13.04 -6.95 22.41
N GLN A 68 11.98 -7.19 23.17
CA GLN A 68 10.63 -7.31 22.62
C GLN A 68 10.20 -6.02 21.90
N GLN A 69 10.49 -4.86 22.50
CA GLN A 69 10.19 -3.58 21.87
C GLN A 69 11.01 -3.35 20.59
N GLN A 70 12.30 -3.69 20.58
CA GLN A 70 13.14 -3.59 19.40
C GLN A 70 12.58 -4.43 18.23
N GLN A 71 12.10 -5.64 18.51
CA GLN A 71 11.45 -6.48 17.50
C GLN A 71 10.19 -5.81 16.94
N MET A 72 9.31 -5.30 17.82
CA MET A 72 8.10 -4.59 17.38
C MET A 72 8.41 -3.33 16.57
N LEU A 73 9.47 -2.60 16.91
CA LEU A 73 9.91 -1.42 16.16
C LEU A 73 10.41 -1.81 14.77
N SER A 74 11.23 -2.85 14.66
CA SER A 74 11.73 -3.35 13.37
C SER A 74 10.58 -3.79 12.44
N GLU A 75 9.58 -4.52 12.97
CA GLU A 75 8.41 -4.90 12.18
C GLU A 75 7.62 -3.67 11.67
N ARG A 76 7.51 -2.63 12.49
CA ARG A 76 6.83 -1.38 12.10
C ARG A 76 7.62 -0.58 11.08
N GLU A 77 8.95 -0.50 11.23
CA GLU A 77 9.83 0.13 10.23
C GLU A 77 9.70 -0.55 8.87
N ASN A 78 9.74 -1.89 8.85
CA ASN A 78 9.52 -2.65 7.62
C ASN A 78 8.15 -2.33 7.00
N ARG A 79 7.06 -2.34 7.80
CA ARG A 79 5.72 -1.97 7.32
C ARG A 79 5.67 -0.54 6.77
N GLN A 80 6.35 0.41 7.41
CA GLN A 80 6.42 1.80 6.95
C GLN A 80 7.19 1.91 5.63
N GLU A 81 8.28 1.16 5.48
CA GLU A 81 9.05 1.12 4.25
C GLU A 81 8.22 0.53 3.10
N HIS A 82 7.51 -0.58 3.34
CA HIS A 82 6.59 -1.17 2.38
C HIS A 82 5.50 -0.17 1.95
N ALA A 83 4.85 0.50 2.91
CA ALA A 83 3.82 1.50 2.61
C ALA A 83 4.37 2.71 1.82
N ALA A 84 5.60 3.15 2.12
CA ALA A 84 6.24 4.24 1.37
C ALA A 84 6.57 3.83 -0.07
N ARG A 85 7.03 2.59 -0.28
CA ARG A 85 7.27 2.03 -1.62
C ARG A 85 5.97 1.93 -2.41
N GLU A 86 4.91 1.42 -1.79
CA GLU A 86 3.58 1.29 -2.39
C GLU A 86 3.02 2.66 -2.80
N LEU A 87 3.11 3.67 -1.94
CA LEU A 87 2.73 5.05 -2.27
C LEU A 87 3.55 5.59 -3.46
N GLY A 88 4.86 5.29 -3.49
CA GLY A 88 5.73 5.63 -4.61
C GLY A 88 5.31 4.96 -5.93
N THR A 89 4.79 3.74 -5.87
CA THR A 89 4.21 3.05 -7.03
C THR A 89 2.91 3.70 -7.48
N LEU A 90 1.99 4.00 -6.56
CA LEU A 90 0.73 4.69 -6.88
C LEU A 90 0.97 6.06 -7.53
N ASN A 91 1.94 6.83 -7.03
CA ASN A 91 2.33 8.12 -7.63
C ASN A 91 2.87 8.00 -9.07
N LYS A 92 3.44 6.84 -9.43
CA LYS A 92 3.88 6.57 -10.81
C LYS A 92 2.70 6.14 -11.68
N LEU A 93 1.84 5.27 -11.15
CA LEU A 93 0.63 4.82 -11.84
C LEU A 93 -0.31 5.99 -12.12
N GLU A 94 -0.47 6.93 -11.19
CA GLU A 94 -1.27 8.15 -11.39
C GLU A 94 -0.90 8.92 -12.67
N LYS A 95 0.40 8.95 -13.02
CA LYS A 95 0.87 9.67 -14.22
C LYS A 95 0.66 8.88 -15.50
N ASN A 96 0.89 7.58 -15.45
CA ASN A 96 0.78 6.67 -16.59
C ASN A 96 0.28 5.31 -16.05
N PRO A 97 -1.05 5.12 -15.94
CA PRO A 97 -1.60 3.93 -15.29
C PRO A 97 -1.32 2.66 -16.10
N TYR A 98 -1.62 2.70 -17.40
CA TYR A 98 -1.43 1.61 -18.33
C TYR A 98 -0.93 2.13 -19.69
N PHE A 99 -0.25 1.27 -20.45
CA PHE A 99 0.27 1.59 -21.78
C PHE A 99 -0.28 0.69 -22.88
N ALA A 100 -0.97 -0.40 -22.51
CA ALA A 100 -1.58 -1.31 -23.46
C ALA A 100 -2.94 -1.81 -22.96
N ARG A 101 -3.83 -2.10 -23.91
CA ARG A 101 -5.11 -2.77 -23.73
C ARG A 101 -5.09 -4.03 -24.60
N ILE A 102 -5.48 -5.16 -24.04
CA ILE A 102 -5.66 -6.43 -24.74
C ILE A 102 -7.10 -6.85 -24.57
N ASP A 103 -7.78 -7.13 -25.67
CA ASP A 103 -9.09 -7.76 -25.65
C ASP A 103 -8.89 -9.25 -25.93
N PHE A 104 -9.20 -10.09 -24.94
CA PHE A 104 -9.14 -11.54 -25.03
C PHE A 104 -10.54 -12.11 -25.30
N ARG A 105 -10.59 -13.15 -26.13
CA ARG A 105 -11.82 -13.90 -26.41
C ARG A 105 -11.47 -15.38 -26.41
N GLU A 106 -11.93 -16.13 -25.42
CA GLU A 106 -11.73 -17.56 -25.36
C GLU A 106 -12.85 -18.30 -26.10
N GLY A 107 -12.55 -18.82 -27.29
CA GLY A 107 -13.48 -19.69 -28.03
C GLY A 107 -14.86 -19.07 -28.30
N ASP A 108 -15.90 -19.74 -27.80
CA ASP A 108 -17.33 -19.42 -28.01
C ASP A 108 -17.92 -18.49 -26.94
N GLU A 109 -17.08 -17.89 -26.07
CA GLU A 109 -17.57 -16.93 -25.08
C GLU A 109 -18.19 -15.68 -25.72
N LYS A 110 -19.32 -15.26 -25.16
CA LYS A 110 -20.11 -14.14 -25.68
C LYS A 110 -19.55 -12.76 -25.34
N ARG A 111 -18.51 -12.68 -24.49
CA ARG A 111 -17.97 -11.41 -23.99
C ARG A 111 -16.47 -11.39 -24.18
N ASP A 112 -15.98 -10.27 -24.70
CA ASP A 112 -14.56 -9.97 -24.75
C ASP A 112 -14.11 -9.57 -23.33
N GLU A 113 -13.04 -10.17 -22.85
CA GLU A 113 -12.37 -9.74 -21.62
C GLU A 113 -11.35 -8.66 -21.96
N THR A 114 -11.52 -7.47 -21.40
CA THR A 114 -10.59 -6.35 -21.59
C THR A 114 -9.59 -6.31 -20.44
N ILE A 115 -8.30 -6.43 -20.78
CA ILE A 115 -7.17 -6.43 -19.86
C ILE A 115 -6.32 -5.19 -20.11
N TYR A 116 -6.08 -4.41 -19.07
CA TYR A 116 -5.20 -3.23 -19.09
C TYR A 116 -3.84 -3.57 -18.50
N ILE A 117 -2.75 -3.24 -19.21
CA ILE A 117 -1.37 -3.58 -18.82
C ILE A 117 -0.60 -2.30 -18.48
N GLY A 118 -0.03 -2.27 -17.29
CA GLY A 118 0.76 -1.17 -16.75
C GLY A 118 2.09 -1.60 -16.16
N MET A 119 2.79 -0.64 -15.54
CA MET A 119 4.10 -0.88 -14.91
C MET A 119 4.00 -1.63 -13.57
N ALA A 120 2.82 -1.65 -12.97
CA ALA A 120 2.52 -2.31 -11.71
C ALA A 120 1.03 -2.67 -11.69
N SER A 121 0.68 -3.68 -10.90
CA SER A 121 -0.71 -4.08 -10.71
C SER A 121 -1.46 -3.08 -9.84
N PHE A 122 -2.72 -2.80 -10.17
CA PHE A 122 -3.62 -1.99 -9.37
C PHE A 122 -4.99 -2.65 -9.26
N THR A 123 -5.56 -2.62 -8.06
CA THR A 123 -6.80 -3.27 -7.69
C THR A 123 -7.61 -2.32 -6.81
N ASP A 124 -8.90 -2.17 -7.12
CA ASP A 124 -9.87 -1.41 -6.33
C ASP A 124 -10.50 -2.27 -5.23
N GLN A 125 -10.74 -3.55 -5.51
CA GLN A 125 -11.38 -4.52 -4.63
C GLN A 125 -10.66 -5.87 -4.66
N PRO A 126 -10.74 -6.68 -3.59
CA PRO A 126 -10.18 -8.03 -3.60
C PRO A 126 -10.58 -8.80 -4.86
N ASP A 127 -9.59 -9.34 -5.56
CA ASP A 127 -9.72 -10.09 -6.81
C ASP A 127 -10.25 -9.30 -8.03
N HIS A 128 -10.35 -7.97 -7.96
CA HIS A 128 -10.66 -7.11 -9.10
C HIS A 128 -9.45 -6.27 -9.50
N TYR A 129 -8.83 -6.62 -10.62
CA TYR A 129 -7.66 -5.93 -11.16
C TYR A 129 -8.08 -4.92 -12.22
N LEU A 130 -7.82 -3.64 -11.94
CA LEU A 130 -7.98 -2.57 -12.92
C LEU A 130 -6.76 -2.45 -13.84
N ILE A 131 -5.57 -2.82 -13.33
CA ILE A 131 -4.32 -2.80 -14.09
C ILE A 131 -3.51 -4.04 -13.74
N TYR A 132 -2.97 -4.70 -14.74
CA TYR A 132 -2.06 -5.84 -14.62
C TYR A 132 -0.60 -5.40 -14.77
N ASP A 133 0.30 -5.97 -13.97
CA ASP A 133 1.75 -5.79 -14.13
C ASP A 133 2.22 -6.58 -15.36
N TRP A 134 2.93 -5.93 -16.28
CA TRP A 134 3.46 -6.59 -17.48
C TRP A 134 4.45 -7.75 -17.21
N ARG A 135 4.98 -7.85 -15.99
CA ARG A 135 5.89 -8.94 -15.57
C ARG A 135 5.16 -10.14 -14.96
N ALA A 136 3.84 -10.03 -14.77
CA ALA A 136 3.02 -11.08 -14.17
C ALA A 136 2.87 -12.30 -15.09
#